data_AF-A0A9Q1LS27-F1
#
_entry.id   AF-A0A9Q1LS27-F1
#
_cell.length_a   1.000
_cell.length_b   1.000
_cell.length_c   1.000
_cell.angle_alpha   90.00
_cell.angle_beta   90.00
_cell.angle_gamma   90.00
#
_symmetry.space_group_name_H-M   'P 1'
#
loop_
_entity.id
_entity.type
_entity.pdbx_description
1 polymer ?
#
loop_
_entity_poly.entity_id
_entity_poly.type
_entity_poly.pdbx_seq_one_letter_code
_entity_poly.pdbx_strand_id
1 'polypeptide(L)'
;MNTLANTAFVAGISATSSIQWSIRRRCCKLSGGGSAFIGAPPNRSPSRRIICMAEPYLITKLESAEKTWKELSVKLADPDIVSNPSEYQKLAQSMAELDEVVLTYRKFKDCQKQLEEAKALAKEAGADEDMAEMVASEIQSLTEEIKELEEKFKLMLLPTDPLDARNIMLEVRAGAGGDEAGIWAGDLVGAYV
;
A
#
# COMPACT_ATOMS: atom_id res chain seq x y z
N MET A 1 -64.67 -2.15 29.75
CA MET A 1 -65.44 -1.81 28.55
C MET A 1 -64.44 -1.38 27.48
N ASN A 2 -64.26 -1.94 26.30
CA ASN A 2 -64.85 -3.06 25.57
C ASN A 2 -63.92 -3.28 24.33
N THR A 3 -63.63 -4.56 24.02
CA THR A 3 -63.59 -5.21 22.67
C THR A 3 -62.91 -4.49 21.48
N LEU A 4 -61.82 -5.02 20.91
CA LEU A 4 -61.71 -6.09 19.88
C LEU A 4 -62.01 -5.66 18.42
N ALA A 5 -61.26 -6.29 17.50
CA ALA A 5 -61.30 -6.27 16.02
C ALA A 5 -60.44 -5.15 15.36
N ASN A 6 -59.25 -5.39 14.77
CA ASN A 6 -58.75 -6.42 13.85
C ASN A 6 -59.37 -6.35 12.46
N THR A 7 -58.63 -5.81 11.47
CA THR A 7 -58.60 -6.30 10.09
C THR A 7 -57.32 -5.87 9.38
N ALA A 8 -56.69 -6.87 8.75
CA ALA A 8 -55.43 -6.86 8.06
C ALA A 8 -55.50 -6.18 6.68
N PHE A 9 -54.41 -5.55 6.25
CA PHE A 9 -54.13 -5.30 4.84
C PHE A 9 -52.77 -5.91 4.52
N VAL A 10 -52.81 -7.08 3.88
CA VAL A 10 -51.67 -7.81 3.33
C VAL A 10 -51.60 -7.46 1.85
N ALA A 11 -50.48 -6.89 1.42
CA ALA A 11 -50.10 -6.84 0.01
C ALA A 11 -48.57 -6.98 -0.08
N GLY A 12 -48.09 -8.21 0.09
CA GLY A 12 -46.72 -8.60 -0.21
C GLY A 12 -46.57 -8.80 -1.72
N ILE A 13 -45.69 -8.03 -2.34
CA ILE A 13 -45.28 -8.17 -3.73
C ILE A 13 -44.25 -9.31 -3.79
N SER A 14 -44.66 -10.48 -4.27
CA SER A 14 -43.75 -11.54 -4.68
C SER A 14 -43.38 -11.34 -6.15
N ALA A 15 -42.16 -10.88 -6.42
CA ALA A 15 -41.55 -10.97 -7.73
C ALA A 15 -40.33 -11.88 -7.63
N THR A 16 -40.57 -13.18 -7.80
CA THR A 16 -39.55 -14.21 -7.94
C THR A 16 -38.88 -14.09 -9.30
N SER A 17 -37.72 -13.42 -9.34
CA SER A 17 -36.80 -13.45 -10.49
C SER A 17 -35.96 -14.74 -10.41
N SER A 18 -36.47 -15.82 -11.00
CA SER A 18 -35.70 -17.02 -11.32
C SER A 18 -34.66 -16.69 -12.38
N ILE A 19 -33.43 -16.43 -11.96
CA ILE A 19 -32.27 -16.36 -12.85
C ILE A 19 -31.85 -17.80 -13.15
N GLN A 20 -32.28 -18.24 -14.32
CA GLN A 20 -32.07 -19.56 -14.90
C GLN A 20 -30.64 -19.64 -15.45
N TRP A 21 -29.68 -20.09 -14.64
CA TRP A 21 -28.35 -20.46 -15.13
C TRP A 21 -28.42 -21.80 -15.87
N SER A 22 -28.43 -21.74 -17.20
CA SER A 22 -28.32 -22.93 -18.04
C SER A 22 -26.92 -23.55 -17.89
N ILE A 23 -26.81 -24.61 -17.10
CA ILE A 23 -25.65 -25.50 -17.09
C ILE A 23 -25.66 -26.28 -18.40
N ARG A 24 -24.97 -25.75 -19.42
CA ARG A 24 -24.76 -26.45 -20.68
C ARG A 24 -23.63 -27.46 -20.49
N ARG A 25 -23.98 -28.66 -20.00
CA ARG A 25 -23.09 -29.83 -20.07
C ARG A 25 -22.84 -30.16 -21.54
N ARG A 26 -21.67 -29.77 -22.05
CA ARG A 26 -21.17 -30.29 -23.32
C ARG A 26 -20.21 -31.43 -23.00
N CYS A 27 -20.76 -32.64 -23.07
CA CYS A 27 -20.02 -33.89 -23.13
C CYS A 27 -19.20 -33.88 -24.42
N CYS A 28 -17.87 -33.79 -24.34
CA CYS A 28 -16.99 -34.06 -25.47
C CYS A 28 -16.30 -35.41 -25.23
N LYS A 29 -16.48 -36.27 -26.23
CA LYS A 29 -16.01 -37.65 -26.35
C LYS A 29 -14.48 -37.72 -26.22
N LEU A 30 -14.04 -38.66 -25.38
CA LEU A 30 -12.69 -39.22 -25.40
C LEU A 30 -12.58 -40.19 -26.59
N SER A 31 -11.73 -39.86 -27.55
CA SER A 31 -11.15 -40.84 -28.49
C SER A 31 -9.95 -40.22 -29.20
N GLY A 32 -8.82 -40.93 -29.18
CA GLY A 32 -7.73 -40.72 -30.14
C GLY A 32 -6.45 -40.17 -29.51
N GLY A 33 -5.44 -41.04 -29.43
CA GLY A 33 -4.10 -40.69 -29.01
C GLY A 33 -3.42 -39.69 -29.92
N GLY A 34 -2.54 -38.91 -29.31
CA GLY A 34 -1.63 -37.98 -29.96
C GLY A 34 -0.72 -37.41 -28.90
N SER A 35 0.57 -37.75 -29.00
CA SER A 35 1.66 -37.16 -28.22
C SER A 35 1.66 -35.64 -28.42
N ALA A 36 0.95 -34.91 -27.56
CA ALA A 36 1.01 -33.47 -27.49
C ALA A 36 2.02 -33.10 -26.41
N PHE A 37 3.20 -32.67 -26.88
CA PHE A 37 4.20 -31.96 -26.09
C PHE A 37 3.51 -30.95 -25.16
N ILE A 38 3.57 -31.21 -23.85
CA ILE A 38 3.22 -30.22 -22.84
C ILE A 38 4.38 -29.23 -22.83
N GLY A 39 4.34 -28.27 -23.76
CA GLY A 39 5.17 -27.08 -23.69
C GLY A 39 4.79 -26.34 -22.41
N ALA A 40 5.73 -26.28 -21.46
CA ALA A 40 5.62 -25.41 -20.31
C ALA A 40 5.27 -23.99 -20.78
N PRO A 41 4.36 -23.27 -20.09
CA PRO A 41 4.08 -21.88 -20.44
C PRO A 41 5.40 -21.10 -20.37
N PRO A 42 5.71 -20.23 -21.35
CA PRO A 42 6.90 -19.41 -21.27
C PRO A 42 6.80 -18.59 -19.99
N ASN A 43 7.83 -18.73 -19.16
CA ASN A 43 8.04 -17.95 -17.96
C ASN A 43 7.98 -16.47 -18.37
N ARG A 44 6.80 -15.85 -18.22
CA ARG A 44 6.69 -14.40 -18.24
C ARG A 44 7.28 -13.96 -16.91
N SER A 45 8.60 -13.90 -16.85
CA SER A 45 9.21 -12.95 -15.94
C SER A 45 8.51 -11.62 -16.27
N PRO A 46 7.85 -10.96 -15.30
CA PRO A 46 7.43 -9.61 -15.54
C PRO A 46 8.74 -8.88 -15.85
N SER A 47 8.90 -8.45 -17.11
CA SER A 47 9.89 -7.46 -17.46
C SER A 47 9.64 -6.34 -16.47
N ARG A 48 10.48 -6.28 -15.43
CA ARG A 48 10.55 -5.21 -14.45
C ARG A 48 11.02 -4.01 -15.25
N ARG A 49 10.13 -3.44 -16.04
CA ARG A 49 10.09 -2.00 -16.21
C ARG A 49 9.83 -1.49 -14.81
N ILE A 50 10.91 -1.26 -14.06
CA ILE A 50 10.85 -0.43 -12.88
C ILE A 50 10.60 0.95 -13.42
N ILE A 51 9.33 1.22 -13.69
CA ILE A 51 8.83 2.57 -13.73
C ILE A 51 8.71 2.91 -12.25
N CYS A 52 9.79 3.45 -11.69
CA CYS A 52 9.76 4.19 -10.46
C CYS A 52 8.77 5.35 -10.66
N MET A 53 7.52 5.06 -10.31
CA MET A 53 6.46 6.01 -10.07
C MET A 53 5.95 5.60 -8.69
N ALA A 54 6.50 6.22 -7.64
CA ALA A 54 5.85 6.25 -6.34
C ALA A 54 4.33 6.35 -6.56
N GLU A 55 3.55 5.49 -5.90
CA GLU A 55 2.10 5.48 -6.10
C GLU A 55 1.55 6.90 -5.94
N PRO A 56 0.65 7.36 -6.83
CA PRO A 56 0.22 8.76 -6.84
C PRO A 56 -0.36 9.19 -5.49
N TYR A 57 -0.97 8.26 -4.75
CA TYR A 57 -1.43 8.47 -3.38
C TYR A 57 -0.29 8.81 -2.40
N LEU A 58 0.85 8.12 -2.47
CA LEU A 58 1.99 8.31 -1.59
C LEU A 58 2.55 9.74 -1.71
N ILE A 59 2.70 10.22 -2.94
CA ILE A 59 3.21 11.56 -3.23
C ILE A 59 2.27 12.62 -2.64
N THR A 60 0.96 12.48 -2.84
CA THR A 60 -0.01 13.45 -2.27
C THR A 60 0.01 13.50 -0.75
N LYS A 61 0.29 12.37 -0.08
CA LYS A 61 0.45 12.32 1.38
C LYS A 61 1.71 13.01 1.85
N LEU A 62 2.83 12.79 1.17
CA LEU A 62 4.11 13.45 1.49
C LEU A 62 4.04 14.97 1.23
N GLU A 63 3.38 15.40 0.17
CA GLU A 63 3.13 16.83 -0.10
C GLU A 63 2.26 17.47 0.99
N SER A 64 1.21 16.76 1.42
CA SER A 64 0.38 17.22 2.54
C SER A 64 1.20 17.36 3.83
N ALA A 65 2.08 16.41 4.12
CA ALA A 65 2.96 16.46 5.29
C ALA A 65 3.98 17.61 5.21
N GLU A 66 4.55 17.86 4.04
CA GLU A 66 5.44 19.02 3.82
C GLU A 66 4.69 20.35 4.03
N LYS A 67 3.44 20.43 3.57
CA LYS A 67 2.60 21.62 3.75
C LYS A 67 2.28 21.86 5.23
N THR A 68 1.88 20.83 5.97
CA THR A 68 1.61 20.96 7.40
C THR A 68 2.87 21.35 8.18
N TRP A 69 4.03 20.77 7.84
CA TRP A 69 5.30 21.17 8.44
C TRP A 69 5.61 22.66 8.20
N LYS A 70 5.40 23.17 6.98
CA LYS A 70 5.57 24.60 6.68
C LYS A 70 4.61 25.47 7.50
N GLU A 71 3.34 25.09 7.59
CA GLU A 71 2.35 25.82 8.40
C GLU A 71 2.74 25.84 9.89
N LEU A 72 3.23 24.73 10.44
CA LEU A 72 3.74 24.67 11.82
C LEU A 72 4.99 25.55 12.01
N SER A 73 5.90 25.55 11.04
CA SER A 73 7.11 26.38 11.10
C SER A 73 6.80 27.89 11.13
N VAL A 74 5.76 28.32 10.40
CA VAL A 74 5.29 29.71 10.41
C VAL A 74 4.68 30.04 11.78
N LYS A 75 3.81 29.15 12.30
CA LYS A 75 3.20 29.33 13.62
C LYS A 75 4.22 29.41 14.75
N LEU A 76 5.30 28.63 14.67
CA LEU A 76 6.38 28.69 15.65
C LEU A 76 7.17 30.02 15.61
N ALA A 77 7.12 30.74 14.49
CA ALA A 77 7.73 32.05 14.36
C ALA A 77 6.83 33.19 14.90
N ASP A 78 5.55 32.93 15.19
CA ASP A 78 4.63 33.94 15.71
C ASP A 78 4.93 34.27 17.18
N PRO A 79 5.07 35.57 17.53
CA PRO A 79 5.44 35.98 18.90
C PRO A 79 4.40 35.59 19.96
N ASP A 80 3.13 35.51 19.56
CA ASP A 80 2.03 35.11 20.45
C ASP A 80 2.19 33.66 20.94
N ILE A 81 2.64 32.76 20.06
CA ILE A 81 2.88 31.35 20.38
C ILE A 81 4.16 31.18 21.21
N VAL A 82 5.21 31.94 20.89
CA VAL A 82 6.47 31.93 21.66
C VAL A 82 6.24 32.38 23.11
N SER A 83 5.27 33.27 23.33
CA SER A 83 4.91 33.73 24.68
C SER A 83 4.21 32.67 25.55
N ASN A 84 3.69 31.58 24.94
CA ASN A 84 3.01 30.49 25.63
C ASN A 84 3.85 29.19 25.56
N PRO A 85 4.62 28.84 26.61
CA PRO A 85 5.50 27.67 26.60
C PRO A 85 4.78 26.34 26.33
N SER A 86 3.52 26.22 26.77
CA SER A 86 2.76 24.98 26.63
C SER A 86 2.31 24.69 25.20
N GLU A 87 1.95 25.74 24.44
CA GLU A 87 1.57 25.63 23.04
C GLU A 87 2.79 25.49 22.15
N TYR A 88 3.87 26.23 22.46
CA TYR A 88 5.15 26.09 21.79
C TYR A 88 5.67 24.65 21.86
N GLN A 89 5.64 24.01 23.04
CA GLN A 89 6.12 22.64 23.20
C GLN A 89 5.32 21.63 22.35
N LYS A 90 3.99 21.78 22.28
CA LYS A 90 3.13 20.91 21.48
C LYS A 90 3.42 21.06 19.98
N LEU A 91 3.57 22.29 19.51
CA LEU A 91 3.88 22.57 18.10
C LEU A 91 5.31 22.13 17.73
N ALA A 92 6.26 22.28 18.64
CA ALA A 92 7.63 21.80 18.45
C ALA A 92 7.69 20.27 18.39
N GLN A 93 6.92 19.55 19.21
CA GLN A 93 6.81 18.09 19.15
C GLN A 93 6.21 17.63 17.82
N SER A 94 5.09 18.21 17.38
CA SER A 94 4.47 17.83 16.11
C SER A 94 5.33 18.17 14.89
N MET A 95 6.10 19.27 14.95
CA MET A 95 7.09 19.59 13.92
C MET A 95 8.21 18.55 13.89
N ALA A 96 8.72 18.15 15.07
CA ALA A 96 9.79 17.15 15.18
C ALA A 96 9.37 15.76 14.65
N GLU A 97 8.12 15.35 14.90
CA GLU A 97 7.56 14.10 14.35
C GLU A 97 7.51 14.11 12.81
N LEU A 98 7.21 15.26 12.21
CA LEU A 98 7.15 15.40 10.75
C LEU A 98 8.52 15.68 10.12
N ASP A 99 9.52 16.08 10.90
CA ASP A 99 10.81 16.55 10.38
C ASP A 99 11.55 15.45 9.63
N GLU A 100 11.59 14.23 10.18
CA GLU A 100 12.23 13.08 9.54
C GLU A 100 11.59 12.74 8.19
N VAL A 101 10.26 12.77 8.13
CA VAL A 101 9.49 12.51 6.90
C VAL A 101 9.78 13.58 5.85
N VAL A 102 9.78 14.85 6.24
CA VAL A 102 10.01 15.99 5.34
C VAL A 102 11.46 16.04 4.84
N LEU A 103 12.45 15.78 5.70
CA LEU A 103 13.85 15.71 5.31
C LEU A 103 14.09 14.60 4.28
N THR A 104 13.51 13.43 4.51
CA THR A 104 13.61 12.30 3.56
C THR A 104 12.92 12.65 2.25
N TYR A 105 11.75 13.30 2.29
CA TYR A 105 11.02 13.75 1.10
C TYR A 105 11.77 14.82 0.28
N ARG A 106 12.46 15.75 0.94
CA ARG A 106 13.32 16.73 0.25
C ARG A 106 14.47 16.06 -0.47
N LYS A 107 15.15 15.09 0.16
CA LYS A 107 16.19 14.28 -0.48
C LYS A 107 15.65 13.57 -1.72
N PHE A 108 14.47 12.96 -1.63
CA PHE A 108 13.82 12.33 -2.78
C PHE A 108 13.57 13.32 -3.93
N LYS A 109 13.08 14.54 -3.65
CA LYS A 109 12.92 15.59 -4.66
C LYS A 109 14.26 15.99 -5.31
N ASP A 110 15.32 16.06 -4.52
CA ASP A 110 16.65 16.41 -5.02
C ASP A 110 17.22 15.29 -5.92
N CYS A 111 17.10 14.02 -5.51
CA CYS A 111 17.46 12.86 -6.35
C CYS A 111 16.64 12.83 -7.65
N GLN A 112 15.35 13.17 -7.60
CA GLN A 112 14.52 13.28 -8.81
C GLN A 112 15.03 14.36 -9.77
N LYS A 113 15.37 15.55 -9.25
CA LYS A 113 15.95 16.63 -10.07
C LYS A 113 17.28 16.22 -10.68
N GLN A 114 18.18 15.65 -9.88
CA GLN A 114 19.48 15.16 -10.36
C GLN A 114 19.31 14.12 -11.46
N LEU A 115 18.32 13.23 -11.33
CA LEU A 115 18.02 12.22 -12.34
C LEU A 115 17.46 12.85 -13.62
N GLU A 116 16.63 13.89 -13.52
CA GLU A 116 16.16 14.66 -14.69
C GLU A 116 17.32 15.40 -15.39
N GLU A 117 18.20 16.02 -14.62
CA GLU A 117 19.41 16.70 -15.11
C GLU A 117 20.38 15.71 -15.78
N ALA A 118 20.65 14.56 -15.15
CA ALA A 118 21.48 13.49 -15.72
C ALA A 118 20.88 12.93 -17.01
N LYS A 119 19.55 12.78 -17.08
CA LYS A 119 18.85 12.38 -18.32
C LYS A 119 18.90 13.46 -19.40
N ALA A 120 18.94 14.74 -19.04
CA ALA A 120 19.12 15.82 -20.00
C ALA A 120 20.56 15.81 -20.54
N LEU A 121 21.56 15.68 -19.66
CA LEU A 121 22.96 15.48 -20.01
C LEU A 121 23.17 14.27 -20.93
N ALA A 122 22.51 13.14 -20.67
CA ALA A 122 22.58 11.96 -21.53
C ALA A 122 22.10 12.22 -22.96
N LYS A 123 21.15 13.16 -23.15
CA LYS A 123 20.67 13.55 -24.49
C LYS A 123 21.63 14.51 -25.19
N GLU A 124 22.37 15.31 -24.42
CA GLU A 124 23.32 16.30 -24.94
C GLU A 124 24.72 15.71 -25.20
N ALA A 125 25.12 14.68 -24.46
CA ALA A 125 26.45 14.04 -24.53
C ALA A 125 26.76 13.37 -25.89
N GLY A 126 25.76 13.12 -26.74
CA GLY A 126 25.99 12.62 -28.10
C GLY A 126 26.66 11.23 -28.13
N ALA A 127 27.56 11.02 -29.11
CA ALA A 127 28.16 9.72 -29.46
C ALA A 127 29.49 9.41 -28.74
N ASP A 128 29.84 10.14 -27.68
CA ASP A 128 31.03 9.86 -26.87
C ASP A 128 30.72 8.73 -25.88
N GLU A 129 31.16 7.52 -26.21
CA GLU A 129 30.78 6.28 -25.53
C GLU A 129 31.22 6.26 -24.05
N ASP A 130 32.41 6.79 -23.75
CA ASP A 130 32.93 6.88 -22.38
C ASP A 130 32.08 7.83 -21.51
N MET A 131 31.61 8.94 -22.08
CA MET A 131 30.74 9.89 -21.38
C MET A 131 29.33 9.32 -21.19
N ALA A 132 28.80 8.60 -22.19
CA ALA A 132 27.50 7.96 -22.13
C ALA A 132 27.44 6.86 -21.06
N GLU A 133 28.49 6.04 -20.92
CA GLU A 133 28.59 5.03 -19.87
C GLU A 133 28.63 5.64 -18.46
N MET A 134 29.39 6.74 -18.28
CA MET A 134 29.45 7.44 -16.99
C MET A 134 28.07 7.94 -16.55
N VAL A 135 27.37 8.65 -17.45
CA VAL A 135 26.04 9.20 -17.19
C VAL A 135 25.00 8.08 -17.01
N ALA A 136 25.10 6.98 -17.75
CA ALA A 136 24.22 5.82 -17.57
C ALA A 136 24.39 5.20 -16.18
N SER A 137 25.63 5.09 -15.67
CA SER A 137 25.89 4.61 -14.31
C SER A 137 25.28 5.54 -13.25
N GLU A 138 25.39 6.86 -13.44
CA GLU A 138 24.85 7.86 -12.53
C GLU A 138 23.32 7.81 -12.50
N ILE A 139 22.67 7.70 -13.67
CA ILE A 139 21.23 7.50 -13.76
C ILE A 139 20.82 6.21 -13.02
N GLN A 140 21.60 5.14 -13.16
CA GLN A 140 21.30 3.87 -12.49
C GLN A 140 21.39 4.02 -10.96
N SER A 141 22.46 4.61 -10.44
CA SER A 141 22.64 4.86 -9.00
C SER A 141 21.51 5.74 -8.44
N LEU A 142 21.20 6.87 -9.09
CA LEU A 142 20.10 7.74 -8.67
C LEU A 142 18.75 7.03 -8.69
N THR A 143 18.53 6.15 -9.68
CA THR A 143 17.31 5.36 -9.78
C THR A 143 17.22 4.32 -8.66
N GLU A 144 18.34 3.74 -8.22
CA GLU A 144 18.39 2.83 -7.07
C GLU A 144 18.14 3.55 -5.75
N GLU A 145 18.77 4.71 -5.53
CA GLU A 145 18.55 5.56 -4.37
C GLU A 145 17.07 5.97 -4.23
N ILE A 146 16.42 6.36 -5.34
CA ILE A 146 15.00 6.69 -5.36
C ILE A 146 14.13 5.51 -4.90
N LYS A 147 14.46 4.27 -5.33
CA LYS A 147 13.71 3.07 -4.89
C LYS A 147 13.88 2.80 -3.41
N GLU A 148 15.10 2.95 -2.89
CA GLU A 148 15.34 2.79 -1.45
C GLU A 148 14.57 3.83 -0.63
N LEU A 149 14.52 5.08 -1.11
CA LEU A 149 13.73 6.14 -0.48
C LEU A 149 12.23 5.82 -0.53
N GLU A 150 11.71 5.31 -1.65
CA GLU A 150 10.33 4.86 -1.78
C GLU A 150 9.96 3.75 -0.79
N GLU A 151 10.84 2.77 -0.59
CA GLU A 151 10.64 1.71 0.41
C GLU A 151 10.66 2.26 1.84
N LYS A 152 11.59 3.19 2.14
CA LYS A 152 11.64 3.88 3.43
C LYS A 152 10.35 4.66 3.71
N PHE A 153 9.78 5.35 2.73
CA PHE A 153 8.51 6.06 2.91
C PHE A 153 7.34 5.14 3.24
N LYS A 154 7.27 3.96 2.61
CA LYS A 154 6.22 2.99 2.91
C LYS A 154 6.25 2.54 4.36
N LEU A 155 7.45 2.42 4.94
CA LEU A 155 7.62 2.08 6.34
C LEU A 155 7.30 3.27 7.26
N MET A 156 7.79 4.47 6.95
CA MET A 156 7.58 5.67 7.78
C MET A 156 6.13 6.16 7.81
N LEU A 157 5.37 5.93 6.74
CA LEU A 157 3.96 6.34 6.65
C LEU A 157 2.99 5.33 7.25
N LEU A 158 3.49 4.21 7.79
CA LEU A 158 2.67 3.35 8.61
C LEU A 158 2.37 4.09 9.92
N PRO A 159 1.07 4.30 10.24
CA PRO A 159 0.72 4.86 11.53
C PRO A 159 1.26 3.93 12.62
N THR A 160 2.03 4.45 13.55
CA THR A 160 2.46 3.68 14.71
C THR A 160 1.23 3.36 15.55
N ASP A 161 0.88 2.08 15.67
CA ASP A 161 -0.19 1.67 16.58
C ASP A 161 0.33 1.80 18.02
N PRO A 162 -0.33 2.57 18.91
CA PRO A 162 0.03 2.61 20.33
C PRO A 162 0.03 1.22 21.00
N LEU A 163 -0.60 0.22 20.39
CA LEU A 163 -0.67 -1.15 20.87
C LEU A 163 0.48 -2.06 20.40
N ASP A 164 1.23 -1.67 19.37
CA ASP A 164 2.31 -2.52 18.79
C ASP A 164 3.44 -2.82 19.78
N ALA A 165 3.69 -1.91 20.72
CA ALA A 165 4.72 -2.09 21.75
C ALA A 165 4.30 -3.05 22.88
N ARG A 166 3.07 -3.57 22.88
CA ARG A 166 2.53 -4.41 23.97
C ARG A 166 2.50 -5.88 23.58
N ASN A 167 2.82 -6.75 24.53
CA ASN A 167 2.63 -8.18 24.35
C ASN A 167 1.14 -8.50 24.21
N ILE A 168 0.81 -9.38 23.26
CA ILE A 168 -0.55 -9.90 23.08
C ILE A 168 -0.69 -11.28 23.74
N MET A 169 -1.87 -11.54 24.31
CA MET A 169 -2.27 -12.87 24.76
C MET A 169 -3.17 -13.47 23.68
N LEU A 170 -2.67 -14.51 23.00
CA LEU A 170 -3.44 -15.23 21.99
C LEU A 170 -4.14 -16.42 22.64
N GLU A 171 -5.47 -16.39 22.71
CA GLU A 171 -6.27 -17.53 23.16
C GLU A 171 -6.91 -18.23 21.96
N VAL A 172 -6.51 -19.48 21.70
CA VAL A 172 -7.10 -20.31 20.66
C VAL A 172 -8.14 -21.23 21.29
N ARG A 173 -9.41 -21.09 20.87
CA ARG A 173 -10.52 -21.95 21.30
C ARG A 173 -11.06 -22.76 20.12
N ALA A 174 -11.33 -24.04 20.32
CA ALA A 174 -12.01 -24.85 19.32
C ALA A 174 -13.46 -24.37 19.14
N GLY A 175 -13.86 -24.12 17.90
CA GLY A 175 -15.22 -23.74 17.53
C GLY A 175 -16.13 -24.95 17.31
N ALA A 176 -17.17 -24.79 16.47
CA ALA A 176 -17.99 -25.92 16.03
C ALA A 176 -17.21 -26.81 15.04
N GLY A 177 -17.34 -28.13 15.17
CA GLY A 177 -16.62 -29.10 14.31
C GLY A 177 -16.11 -30.36 15.03
N GLY A 178 -16.35 -30.51 16.34
CA GLY A 178 -15.94 -31.69 17.09
C GLY A 178 -14.41 -31.87 17.12
N ASP A 179 -13.94 -33.10 16.91
CA ASP A 179 -12.51 -33.43 16.99
C ASP A 179 -11.67 -32.71 15.91
N GLU A 180 -12.26 -32.42 14.74
CA GLU A 180 -11.58 -31.70 13.66
C GLU A 180 -11.25 -30.26 14.05
N ALA A 181 -12.12 -29.61 14.85
CA ALA A 181 -11.89 -28.25 15.34
C ALA A 181 -10.73 -28.20 16.36
N GLY A 182 -10.54 -29.26 17.13
CA GLY A 182 -9.41 -29.41 18.05
C GLY A 182 -8.08 -29.59 17.32
N ILE A 183 -8.06 -30.42 16.27
CA ILE A 183 -6.87 -30.64 15.44
C ILE A 183 -6.46 -29.33 14.74
N TRP A 184 -7.41 -28.62 14.13
CA TRP A 184 -7.13 -27.34 13.47
C TRP A 184 -6.67 -26.24 14.44
N ALA A 185 -7.21 -26.21 15.67
CA ALA A 185 -6.72 -25.30 16.71
C ALA A 185 -5.25 -25.58 17.06
N GLY A 186 -4.85 -26.86 17.09
CA GLY A 186 -3.46 -27.27 17.28
C GLY A 186 -2.55 -26.82 16.13
N ASP A 187 -2.99 -27.01 14.88
CA ASP A 187 -2.26 -26.54 13.70
C ASP A 187 -2.08 -25.02 13.70
N LEU A 188 -3.10 -24.28 14.14
CA LEU A 188 -3.06 -22.83 14.23
C LEU A 188 -2.04 -22.38 15.28
N VAL A 189 -2.03 -23.00 16.47
CA VAL A 189 -0.99 -22.74 17.47
C VAL A 189 0.40 -23.04 16.89
N GLY A 190 0.58 -24.15 16.16
CA GLY A 190 1.85 -24.49 15.51
C GLY A 190 2.30 -23.54 14.40
N ALA A 191 1.40 -22.73 13.84
CA ALA A 191 1.74 -21.71 12.86
C ALA A 191 2.23 -20.39 13.49
N TYR A 192 1.81 -20.10 14.73
CA TYR A 192 2.12 -18.83 15.42
C TYR A 192 3.18 -18.97 16.53
N VAL A 193 3.49 -20.19 16.99
CA VAL A 193 4.50 -20.51 18.01
C VAL A 193 5.79 -21.00 17.35
#